data_AF-A0A0G1MPL3-F1
#
_entry.id   AF-A0A0G1MPL3-F1
#
_cell.length_a   1.000
_cell.length_b   1.000
_cell.length_c   1.000
_cell.angle_alpha   90.00
_cell.angle_beta   90.00
_cell.angle_gamma   90.00
#
_symmetry.space_group_name_H-M   'P 1'
#
loop_
_entity.id
_entity.type
_entity.pdbx_description
1 polymer ?
#
loop_
_entity_poly.entity_id
_entity_poly.type
_entity_poly.pdbx_seq_one_letter_code
_entity_poly.pdbx_strand_id
1 'polypeptide(L)'
;MKYPVLKCVFLFAALMGVFALQGVMSPGYRAWGEGDVVIDLKQRILDKEKEIEALEREADAYRGTLEENYSEQKTLKSQLGQIDKEIKNVNYNISITRKKLEATQLRIEELSDSIDTTQEGIGNNTGQLSELINVVNEIDNKSQLMVFLSVEQFSEFFGEIAYLDNIQEKILEKMNFLRVLKNTLETDLSSSEKAKQQYTNLRGSLDVQKGIAEDKKDEKQNILSATKNQEALYQKLLNDTVAISTLISVRFHANKSVCLPRRFPEAT
;
A
#
# COMPACT_ATOMS: atom_id res chain seq x y z
N MET A 1 4.84 -54.52 5.40
CA MET A 1 4.10 -55.82 5.44
C MET A 1 2.69 -55.50 5.92
N LYS A 2 1.70 -55.43 5.02
CA LYS A 2 0.78 -56.52 4.64
C LYS A 2 -0.02 -57.07 5.83
N TYR A 3 -1.26 -56.55 5.98
CA TYR A 3 -2.51 -57.19 6.45
C TYR A 3 -2.44 -58.03 7.76
N PRO A 4 -3.50 -58.71 8.25
CA PRO A 4 -4.95 -58.62 7.99
C PRO A 4 -5.84 -58.65 9.25
N VAL A 5 -7.12 -58.38 9.01
CA VAL A 5 -8.34 -59.07 9.49
C VAL A 5 -8.13 -60.42 10.22
N LEU A 6 -9.09 -60.76 11.11
CA LEU A 6 -9.94 -61.99 11.03
C LEU A 6 -10.15 -62.73 12.38
N LYS A 7 -11.39 -63.23 12.54
CA LYS A 7 -11.90 -64.31 13.43
C LYS A 7 -12.39 -63.88 14.82
N CYS A 8 -13.70 -63.96 15.09
CA CYS A 8 -14.50 -65.17 15.35
C CYS A 8 -13.96 -66.04 16.48
N VAL A 9 -14.91 -66.55 17.28
CA VAL A 9 -14.81 -67.63 18.29
C VAL A 9 -14.65 -67.12 19.72
N PHE A 10 -15.71 -67.24 20.53
CA PHE A 10 -15.65 -68.04 21.76
C PHE A 10 -17.03 -68.60 22.14
N LEU A 11 -17.09 -69.93 22.08
CA LEU A 11 -18.08 -70.86 22.62
C LEU A 11 -17.93 -71.01 24.15
N PHE A 12 -18.96 -71.61 24.79
CA PHE A 12 -19.08 -72.27 26.13
C PHE A 12 -20.26 -71.70 26.94
N ALA A 13 -21.19 -72.41 27.58
CA ALA A 13 -21.49 -73.84 27.80
C ALA A 13 -22.95 -73.92 28.34
N ALA A 14 -23.82 -74.79 27.82
CA ALA A 14 -24.26 -76.07 28.39
C ALA A 14 -25.07 -76.05 29.72
N LEU A 15 -26.25 -76.70 29.65
CA LEU A 15 -26.96 -77.53 30.67
C LEU A 15 -27.92 -76.89 31.69
N MET A 16 -29.24 -77.06 31.52
CA MET A 16 -30.07 -78.08 32.24
C MET A 16 -31.60 -77.92 32.07
N GLY A 17 -32.29 -79.05 31.81
CA GLY A 17 -33.71 -79.35 32.15
C GLY A 17 -34.79 -78.84 31.18
N VAL A 18 -35.30 -79.59 30.19
CA VAL A 18 -36.06 -80.87 30.15
C VAL A 18 -37.50 -80.77 30.67
N PHE A 19 -38.40 -81.32 29.84
CA PHE A 19 -39.80 -81.77 30.07
C PHE A 19 -40.90 -80.74 29.77
N ALA A 20 -41.65 -80.73 28.66
CA ALA A 20 -42.34 -81.74 27.82
C ALA A 20 -43.87 -81.68 27.98
N LEU A 21 -44.52 -81.94 26.85
CA LEU A 21 -45.90 -82.44 26.65
C LEU A 21 -47.08 -81.44 26.52
N GLN A 22 -47.50 -81.33 25.25
CA GLN A 22 -48.86 -81.52 24.72
C GLN A 22 -49.75 -80.28 24.63
N GLY A 23 -50.12 -79.98 23.37
CA GLY A 23 -51.14 -79.01 23.04
C GLY A 23 -52.56 -79.53 23.24
N VAL A 24 -53.51 -78.62 23.06
CA VAL A 24 -54.84 -78.77 22.44
C VAL A 24 -55.55 -77.41 22.56
N MET A 25 -56.41 -77.14 21.58
CA MET A 25 -57.53 -76.17 21.56
C MET A 25 -57.27 -74.70 21.16
N SER A 26 -57.77 -74.41 19.96
CA SER A 26 -58.24 -73.14 19.40
C SER A 26 -59.30 -72.41 20.27
N PRO A 27 -59.89 -71.28 19.83
CA PRO A 27 -59.35 -70.09 19.20
C PRO A 27 -59.79 -68.80 19.94
N GLY A 28 -59.05 -67.71 19.74
CA GLY A 28 -59.60 -66.36 19.81
C GLY A 28 -58.90 -65.43 20.79
N TYR A 29 -58.12 -64.49 20.25
CA TYR A 29 -58.31 -63.06 20.51
C TYR A 29 -57.96 -62.29 19.25
N ARG A 30 -58.82 -61.32 18.97
CA ARG A 30 -58.84 -60.44 17.80
C ARG A 30 -57.61 -59.55 17.80
N ALA A 31 -56.85 -59.52 16.69
CA ALA A 31 -55.95 -58.41 16.39
C ALA A 31 -56.70 -57.46 15.44
N TRP A 32 -57.23 -56.37 15.99
CA TRP A 32 -57.79 -55.27 15.21
C TRP A 32 -56.62 -54.45 14.66
N GLY A 33 -56.74 -54.04 13.39
CA GLY A 33 -55.72 -53.34 12.65
C GLY A 33 -55.46 -51.93 13.17
N GLU A 34 -54.18 -51.59 13.25
CA GLU A 34 -53.66 -50.22 13.37
C GLU A 34 -52.24 -50.21 12.75
N GLY A 35 -52.15 -50.59 11.47
CA GLY A 35 -50.90 -50.81 10.76
C GLY A 35 -50.48 -49.68 9.81
N ASP A 36 -51.41 -49.07 9.07
CA ASP A 36 -51.01 -48.20 7.94
C ASP A 36 -50.71 -46.74 8.32
N VAL A 37 -51.36 -46.19 9.36
CA VAL A 37 -51.15 -44.77 9.76
C VAL A 37 -49.84 -44.59 10.53
N VAL A 38 -49.41 -45.59 11.29
CA VAL A 38 -48.18 -45.54 12.10
C VAL A 38 -46.93 -45.78 11.24
N ILE A 39 -47.04 -46.54 10.14
CA ILE A 39 -45.93 -46.80 9.21
C ILE A 39 -45.62 -45.55 8.36
N ASP A 40 -46.64 -44.86 7.82
CA ASP A 40 -46.48 -43.58 7.09
C ASP A 40 -45.85 -42.50 7.98
N LEU A 41 -46.31 -42.38 9.23
CA LEU A 41 -45.79 -41.39 10.17
C LEU A 41 -44.32 -41.64 10.52
N LYS A 42 -43.93 -42.90 10.74
CA LYS A 42 -42.55 -43.30 11.03
C LYS A 42 -41.63 -43.02 9.83
N GLN A 43 -42.09 -43.28 8.61
CA GLN A 43 -41.33 -43.00 7.40
C GLN A 43 -41.09 -41.49 7.23
N ARG A 44 -42.13 -40.68 7.44
CA ARG A 44 -42.03 -39.21 7.38
C ARG A 44 -41.17 -38.60 8.48
N ILE A 45 -41.13 -39.23 9.66
CA ILE A 45 -40.21 -38.85 10.74
C ILE A 45 -38.77 -39.11 10.31
N LEU A 46 -38.47 -40.30 9.79
CA LEU A 46 -37.14 -40.67 9.33
C LEU A 46 -36.66 -39.78 8.17
N ASP A 47 -37.55 -39.42 7.25
CA ASP A 47 -37.22 -38.52 6.13
C ASP A 47 -36.94 -37.09 6.64
N LYS A 48 -37.68 -36.61 7.65
CA LYS A 48 -37.42 -35.30 8.28
C LYS A 48 -36.17 -35.30 9.15
N GLU A 49 -35.87 -36.38 9.84
CA GLU A 49 -34.62 -36.55 10.60
C GLU A 49 -33.41 -36.57 9.65
N LYS A 50 -33.51 -37.22 8.49
CA LYS A 50 -32.48 -37.16 7.44
C LYS A 50 -32.30 -35.77 6.85
N GLU A 51 -33.38 -35.02 6.61
CA GLU A 51 -33.31 -33.63 6.16
C GLU A 51 -32.64 -32.73 7.20
N ILE A 52 -32.96 -32.92 8.49
CA ILE A 52 -32.32 -32.18 9.60
C ILE A 52 -30.83 -32.53 9.68
N GLU A 53 -30.46 -33.81 9.63
CA GLU A 53 -29.06 -34.26 9.68
C GLU A 53 -28.25 -33.74 8.47
N ALA A 54 -28.88 -33.63 7.30
CA ALA A 54 -28.24 -33.03 6.12
C ALA A 54 -28.01 -31.52 6.31
N LEU A 55 -29.01 -30.79 6.83
CA LEU A 55 -28.89 -29.37 7.13
C LEU A 55 -27.92 -29.06 8.27
N GLU A 56 -27.84 -29.92 9.28
CA GLU A 56 -26.87 -29.80 10.38
C GLU A 56 -25.44 -30.03 9.89
N ARG A 57 -25.21 -31.04 9.03
CA ARG A 57 -23.92 -31.24 8.38
C ARG A 57 -23.52 -30.07 7.48
N GLU A 58 -24.47 -29.50 6.75
CA GLU A 58 -24.25 -28.32 5.92
C GLU A 58 -23.92 -27.09 6.78
N ALA A 59 -24.63 -26.90 7.90
CA ALA A 59 -24.35 -25.84 8.87
C ALA A 59 -22.99 -26.01 9.56
N ASP A 60 -22.58 -27.23 9.90
CA ASP A 60 -21.27 -27.52 10.49
C ASP A 60 -20.13 -27.32 9.50
N ALA A 61 -20.33 -27.67 8.22
CA ALA A 61 -19.39 -27.32 7.15
C ALA A 61 -19.27 -25.79 7.00
N TYR A 62 -20.38 -25.06 7.10
CA TYR A 62 -20.36 -23.59 7.11
C TYR A 62 -19.71 -23.00 8.37
N ARG A 63 -19.83 -23.64 9.54
CA ARG A 63 -19.13 -23.23 10.77
C ARG A 63 -17.63 -23.47 10.69
N GLY A 64 -17.20 -24.61 10.15
CA GLY A 64 -15.78 -24.92 9.94
C GLY A 64 -15.13 -23.95 8.95
N THR A 65 -15.80 -23.68 7.83
CA THR A 65 -15.34 -22.65 6.87
C THR A 65 -15.37 -21.25 7.46
N LEU A 66 -16.24 -20.95 8.44
CA LEU A 66 -16.24 -19.67 9.16
C LEU A 66 -15.02 -19.53 10.09
N GLU A 67 -14.60 -20.58 10.79
CA GLU A 67 -13.36 -20.58 11.58
C GLU A 67 -12.12 -20.42 10.70
N GLU A 68 -12.08 -21.09 9.56
CA GLU A 68 -11.04 -20.89 8.53
C GLU A 68 -11.04 -19.44 8.04
N ASN A 69 -12.22 -18.88 7.69
CA ASN A 69 -12.39 -17.49 7.32
C ASN A 69 -11.92 -16.52 8.43
N TYR A 70 -12.14 -16.82 9.72
CA TYR A 70 -11.62 -15.99 10.82
C TYR A 70 -10.09 -16.01 10.91
N SER A 71 -9.46 -17.16 10.67
CA SER A 71 -8.00 -17.28 10.59
C SER A 71 -7.44 -16.52 9.39
N GLU A 72 -8.10 -16.62 8.24
CA GLU A 72 -7.79 -15.85 7.03
C GLU A 72 -7.97 -14.35 7.27
N GLN A 73 -9.04 -13.91 7.94
CA GLN A 73 -9.25 -12.50 8.31
C GLN A 73 -8.11 -11.97 9.19
N LYS A 74 -7.62 -12.76 10.15
CA LYS A 74 -6.46 -12.36 10.98
C LYS A 74 -5.20 -12.18 10.13
N THR A 75 -4.99 -13.09 9.18
CA THR A 75 -3.88 -13.03 8.22
C THR A 75 -4.00 -11.82 7.29
N LEU A 76 -5.18 -11.58 6.72
CA LEU A 76 -5.51 -10.42 5.89
C LEU A 76 -5.35 -9.11 6.65
N LYS A 77 -5.76 -9.05 7.92
CA LYS A 77 -5.55 -7.87 8.79
C LYS A 77 -4.06 -7.58 9.00
N SER A 78 -3.24 -8.63 9.15
CA SER A 78 -1.78 -8.48 9.22
C SER A 78 -1.20 -7.96 7.90
N GLN A 79 -1.63 -8.53 6.76
CA GLN A 79 -1.22 -8.09 5.43
C GLN A 79 -1.62 -6.64 5.15
N LEU A 80 -2.86 -6.25 5.45
CA LEU A 80 -3.34 -4.87 5.36
C LEU A 80 -2.53 -3.93 6.26
N GLY A 81 -2.18 -4.38 7.47
CA GLY A 81 -1.30 -3.63 8.37
C GLY A 81 0.12 -3.44 7.82
N GLN A 82 0.63 -4.41 7.07
CA GLN A 82 1.90 -4.29 6.36
C GLN A 82 1.79 -3.31 5.17
N ILE A 83 0.77 -3.44 4.34
CA ILE A 83 0.50 -2.52 3.23
C ILE A 83 0.34 -1.09 3.74
N ASP A 84 -0.33 -0.88 4.88
CA ASP A 84 -0.44 0.44 5.51
C ASP A 84 0.90 1.02 5.96
N LYS A 85 1.81 0.18 6.46
CA LYS A 85 3.18 0.62 6.77
C LYS A 85 3.96 0.96 5.51
N GLU A 86 3.82 0.17 4.45
CA GLU A 86 4.44 0.43 3.14
C GLU A 86 3.94 1.75 2.54
N ILE A 87 2.62 1.98 2.51
CA ILE A 87 2.01 3.24 2.06
C ILE A 87 2.54 4.43 2.87
N LYS A 88 2.59 4.30 4.21
CA LYS A 88 3.15 5.35 5.07
C LYS A 88 4.62 5.62 4.72
N ASN A 89 5.43 4.58 4.55
CA ASN A 89 6.84 4.71 4.20
C ASN A 89 7.02 5.43 2.84
N VAL A 90 6.27 5.02 1.82
CA VAL A 90 6.31 5.68 0.50
C VAL A 90 5.89 7.15 0.62
N ASN A 91 4.85 7.47 1.40
CA ASN A 91 4.43 8.86 1.62
C ASN A 91 5.47 9.70 2.38
N TYR A 92 6.21 9.10 3.32
CA TYR A 92 7.36 9.75 3.96
C TYR A 92 8.46 10.05 2.94
N ASN A 93 8.81 9.09 2.08
CA ASN A 93 9.80 9.28 1.03
C ASN A 93 9.38 10.34 -0.01
N ILE A 94 8.09 10.39 -0.36
CA ILE A 94 7.51 11.45 -1.20
C ILE A 94 7.73 12.82 -0.55
N SER A 95 7.47 12.93 0.76
CA SER A 95 7.64 14.18 1.50
C SER A 95 9.11 14.61 1.56
N ILE A 96 10.03 13.67 1.80
CA ILE A 96 11.48 13.92 1.77
C ILE A 96 11.91 14.38 0.36
N THR A 97 11.45 13.70 -0.69
CA THR A 97 11.78 14.04 -2.08
C THR A 97 11.27 15.43 -2.44
N ARG A 98 10.06 15.82 -2.00
CA ARG A 98 9.53 17.19 -2.16
C ARG A 98 10.40 18.23 -1.46
N LYS A 99 10.85 17.97 -0.23
CA LYS A 99 11.76 18.88 0.48
C LYS A 99 13.12 19.00 -0.19
N LYS A 100 13.64 17.92 -0.77
CA LYS A 100 14.85 17.96 -1.60
C LYS A 100 14.64 18.81 -2.85
N LEU A 101 13.50 18.67 -3.55
CA LEU A 101 13.16 19.50 -4.71
C LEU A 101 13.08 20.99 -4.34
N GLU A 102 12.40 21.33 -3.24
CA GLU A 102 12.34 22.72 -2.73
C GLU A 102 13.75 23.27 -2.45
N ALA A 103 14.61 22.49 -1.77
CA ALA A 103 15.98 22.90 -1.49
C ALA A 103 16.84 23.05 -2.76
N THR A 104 16.71 22.13 -3.73
CA THR A 104 17.43 22.22 -5.01
C THR A 104 16.95 23.41 -5.82
N GLN A 105 15.65 23.73 -5.80
CA GLN A 105 15.11 24.92 -6.46
C GLN A 105 15.70 26.21 -5.88
N LEU A 106 15.73 26.35 -4.54
CA LEU A 106 16.36 27.48 -3.87
C LEU A 106 17.85 27.59 -4.21
N ARG A 107 18.55 26.46 -4.34
CA ARG A 107 19.96 26.45 -4.76
C ARG A 107 20.15 26.92 -6.22
N ILE A 108 19.21 26.59 -7.10
CA ILE A 108 19.22 27.08 -8.50
C ILE A 108 18.99 28.60 -8.52
N GLU A 109 18.06 29.11 -7.70
CA GLU A 109 17.80 30.55 -7.56
C GLU A 109 19.03 31.30 -7.04
N GLU A 110 19.65 30.82 -5.96
CA GLU A 110 20.90 31.38 -5.41
C GLU A 110 22.04 31.40 -6.45
N LEU A 111 22.18 30.32 -7.22
CA LEU A 111 23.17 30.26 -8.31
C LEU A 111 22.84 31.26 -9.43
N SER A 112 21.57 31.45 -9.76
CA SER A 112 21.14 32.44 -10.74
C SER A 112 21.49 33.85 -10.30
N ASP A 113 21.19 34.20 -9.04
CA ASP A 113 21.51 35.52 -8.48
C ASP A 113 23.03 35.76 -8.44
N SER A 114 23.82 34.73 -8.09
CA SER A 114 25.29 34.78 -8.12
C SER A 114 25.83 35.00 -9.53
N ILE A 115 25.26 34.31 -10.53
CA ILE A 115 25.61 34.47 -11.94
C ILE A 115 25.32 35.90 -12.40
N ASP A 116 24.12 36.41 -12.13
CA ASP A 116 23.70 37.75 -12.54
C ASP A 116 24.61 38.81 -11.91
N THR A 117 24.90 38.68 -10.61
CA THR A 117 25.81 39.58 -9.87
C THR A 117 27.23 39.52 -10.47
N THR A 118 27.72 38.32 -10.80
CA THR A 118 29.05 38.15 -11.40
C THR A 118 29.11 38.74 -12.79
N GLN A 119 28.06 38.59 -13.60
CA GLN A 119 27.95 39.18 -14.93
C GLN A 119 27.91 40.71 -14.87
N GLU A 120 27.16 41.29 -13.93
CA GLU A 120 27.17 42.73 -13.69
C GLU A 120 28.57 43.22 -13.28
N GLY A 121 29.23 42.48 -12.38
CA GLY A 121 30.61 42.75 -11.97
C GLY A 121 31.60 42.73 -13.14
N ILE A 122 31.44 41.78 -14.07
CA ILE A 122 32.24 41.71 -15.31
C ILE A 122 31.97 42.93 -16.20
N GLY A 123 30.69 43.29 -16.40
CA GLY A 123 30.31 44.45 -17.20
C GLY A 123 30.91 45.75 -16.66
N ASN A 124 30.77 45.98 -15.35
CA ASN A 124 31.31 47.16 -14.67
C ASN A 124 32.84 47.23 -14.77
N ASN A 125 33.56 46.13 -14.54
CA ASN A 125 35.03 46.13 -14.64
C ASN A 125 35.52 46.24 -16.07
N THR A 126 34.79 45.71 -17.05
CA THR A 126 35.12 45.87 -18.47
C THR A 126 34.95 47.32 -18.91
N GLY A 127 33.89 48.01 -18.45
CA GLY A 127 33.69 49.45 -18.67
C GLY A 127 34.83 50.29 -18.09
N GLN A 128 35.18 50.05 -16.82
CA GLN A 128 36.30 50.73 -16.16
C GLN A 128 37.64 50.48 -16.87
N LEU A 129 37.88 49.25 -17.33
CA LEU A 129 39.08 48.92 -18.09
C LEU A 129 39.14 49.67 -19.42
N SER A 130 37.99 49.79 -20.11
CA SER A 130 37.90 50.58 -21.35
C SER A 130 38.21 52.06 -21.12
N GLU A 131 37.73 52.63 -20.01
CA GLU A 131 38.05 54.02 -19.63
C GLU A 131 39.55 54.20 -19.37
N LEU A 132 40.17 53.28 -18.61
CA LEU A 132 41.62 53.33 -18.36
C LEU A 132 42.44 53.24 -19.66
N ILE A 133 42.05 52.36 -20.60
CA ILE A 133 42.71 52.24 -21.90
C ILE A 133 42.56 53.53 -22.73
N ASN A 134 41.38 54.16 -22.70
CA ASN A 134 41.17 55.44 -23.38
C ASN A 134 42.08 56.55 -22.80
N VAL A 135 42.24 56.60 -21.48
CA VAL A 135 43.17 57.55 -20.83
C VAL A 135 44.61 57.31 -21.26
N VAL A 136 45.06 56.05 -21.33
CA VAL A 136 46.41 55.72 -21.84
C VAL A 136 46.58 56.23 -23.28
N ASN A 137 45.58 56.01 -24.14
CA ASN A 137 45.61 56.48 -25.52
C ASN A 137 45.65 58.01 -25.62
N GLU A 138 44.93 58.74 -24.75
CA GLU A 138 44.99 60.21 -24.73
C GLU A 138 46.36 60.74 -24.30
N ILE A 139 47.01 60.11 -23.32
CA ILE A 139 48.34 60.52 -22.84
C ILE A 139 49.40 60.21 -23.90
N ASP A 140 49.37 59.03 -24.52
CA ASP A 140 50.33 58.64 -25.55
C ASP A 140 50.31 59.61 -26.75
N ASN A 141 49.11 60.01 -27.20
CA ASN A 141 48.95 61.00 -28.27
C ASN A 141 49.52 62.39 -27.89
N LYS A 142 49.38 62.83 -26.62
CA LYS A 142 49.92 64.11 -26.15
C LYS A 142 51.44 64.08 -26.00
N SER A 143 51.98 63.00 -25.44
CA SER A 143 53.43 62.82 -25.24
C SER A 143 54.20 62.89 -26.56
N GLN A 144 53.68 62.26 -27.63
CA GLN A 144 54.28 62.34 -28.97
C GLN A 144 54.33 63.78 -29.54
N LEU A 145 53.31 64.61 -29.26
CA LEU A 145 53.28 66.03 -29.62
C LEU A 145 54.25 66.87 -28.78
N MET A 146 54.41 66.54 -27.49
CA MET A 146 55.24 67.27 -26.54
C MET A 146 56.75 67.04 -26.74
N VAL A 147 57.14 65.82 -27.13
CA VAL A 147 58.52 65.47 -27.52
C VAL A 147 58.97 66.29 -28.74
N PHE A 148 58.06 66.68 -29.62
CA PHE A 148 58.35 67.55 -30.78
C PHE A 148 58.63 69.02 -30.39
N LEU A 149 58.33 69.46 -29.16
CA LEU A 149 58.33 70.86 -28.73
C LEU A 149 59.36 71.22 -27.64
N SER A 150 60.26 70.31 -27.22
CA SER A 150 60.85 70.42 -25.87
C SER A 150 62.21 71.14 -25.72
N VAL A 151 62.20 72.25 -24.95
CA VAL A 151 63.30 72.68 -24.04
C VAL A 151 62.78 73.07 -22.62
N GLU A 152 61.54 73.57 -22.43
CA GLU A 152 61.09 74.10 -21.12
C GLU A 152 60.16 73.20 -20.27
N GLN A 153 59.63 72.07 -20.78
CA GLN A 153 58.55 71.30 -20.12
C GLN A 153 58.98 69.95 -19.48
N PHE A 154 60.28 69.73 -19.24
CA PHE A 154 60.78 68.44 -18.75
C PHE A 154 60.14 67.93 -17.45
N SER A 155 59.73 68.81 -16.52
CA SER A 155 59.09 68.40 -15.27
C SER A 155 57.67 67.85 -15.45
N GLU A 156 56.91 68.35 -16.43
CA GLU A 156 55.55 67.86 -16.71
C GLU A 156 55.60 66.46 -17.34
N PHE A 157 56.56 66.24 -18.24
CA PHE A 157 56.80 64.95 -18.88
C PHE A 157 57.05 63.80 -17.88
N PHE A 158 57.91 64.01 -16.87
CA PHE A 158 58.15 62.99 -15.84
C PHE A 158 56.90 62.72 -14.98
N GLY A 159 56.03 63.72 -14.78
CA GLY A 159 54.75 63.56 -14.11
C GLY A 159 53.78 62.68 -14.90
N GLU A 160 53.72 62.84 -16.22
CA GLU A 160 52.89 62.00 -17.10
C GLU A 160 53.37 60.54 -17.13
N ILE A 161 54.69 60.29 -17.13
CA ILE A 161 55.24 58.93 -17.05
C ILE A 161 54.85 58.25 -15.74
N ALA A 162 55.01 58.94 -14.60
CA ALA A 162 54.62 58.38 -13.31
C ALA A 162 53.10 58.09 -13.22
N TYR A 163 52.29 58.92 -13.88
CA TYR A 163 50.85 58.69 -13.97
C TYR A 163 50.49 57.47 -14.85
N LEU A 164 51.19 57.29 -15.98
CA LEU A 164 51.05 56.12 -16.85
C LEU A 164 51.40 54.81 -16.13
N ASP A 165 52.49 54.78 -15.36
CA ASP A 165 52.87 53.62 -14.54
C ASP A 165 51.72 53.23 -13.59
N ASN A 166 51.10 54.21 -12.92
CA ASN A 166 49.96 53.95 -12.03
C ASN A 166 48.72 53.40 -12.78
N ILE A 167 48.46 53.90 -13.99
CA ILE A 167 47.36 53.39 -14.82
C ILE A 167 47.65 51.96 -15.27
N GLN A 168 48.89 51.65 -15.67
CA GLN A 168 49.26 50.32 -16.10
C GLN A 168 49.09 49.30 -14.97
N GLU A 169 49.45 49.66 -13.73
CA GLU A 169 49.21 48.83 -12.55
C GLU A 169 47.70 48.55 -12.36
N LYS A 170 46.86 49.58 -12.45
CA LYS A 170 45.39 49.44 -12.35
C LYS A 170 44.80 48.58 -13.46
N ILE A 171 45.30 48.70 -14.70
CA ILE A 171 44.89 47.85 -15.82
C ILE A 171 45.19 46.38 -15.51
N LEU A 172 46.39 46.08 -15.03
CA LEU A 172 46.78 44.72 -14.67
C LEU A 172 45.91 44.17 -13.52
N GLU A 173 45.64 44.98 -12.50
CA GLU A 173 44.74 44.63 -11.40
C GLU A 173 43.34 44.28 -11.91
N LYS A 174 42.76 45.13 -12.77
CA LYS A 174 41.43 44.91 -13.36
C LYS A 174 41.38 43.68 -14.25
N MET A 175 42.40 43.44 -15.06
CA MET A 175 42.48 42.22 -15.89
C MET A 175 42.56 40.95 -15.03
N ASN A 176 43.33 40.98 -13.95
CA ASN A 176 43.42 39.86 -13.02
C ASN A 176 42.07 39.62 -12.32
N PHE A 177 41.41 40.69 -11.87
CA PHE A 177 40.08 40.58 -11.26
C PHE A 177 39.02 40.04 -12.24
N LEU A 178 39.00 40.52 -13.49
CA LEU A 178 38.14 39.99 -14.55
C LEU A 178 38.39 38.50 -14.81
N ARG A 179 39.65 38.06 -14.77
CA ARG A 179 39.98 36.63 -14.90
C ARG A 179 39.38 35.81 -13.76
N VAL A 180 39.42 36.31 -12.53
CA VAL A 180 38.80 35.67 -11.37
C VAL A 180 37.28 35.59 -11.54
N LEU A 181 36.63 36.72 -11.87
CA LEU A 181 35.17 36.76 -12.09
C LEU A 181 34.73 35.78 -13.19
N LYS A 182 35.48 35.70 -14.29
CA LYS A 182 35.18 34.76 -15.38
C LYS A 182 35.26 33.30 -14.91
N ASN A 183 36.29 32.94 -14.16
CA ASN A 183 36.42 31.58 -13.61
C ASN A 183 35.29 31.25 -12.63
N THR A 184 34.88 32.22 -11.79
CA THR A 184 33.72 32.09 -10.90
C THR A 184 32.44 31.86 -11.71
N LEU A 185 32.20 32.67 -12.74
CA LEU A 185 31.03 32.53 -13.61
C LEU A 185 30.95 31.14 -14.27
N GLU A 186 32.07 30.65 -14.82
CA GLU A 186 32.13 29.31 -15.42
C GLU A 186 31.83 28.21 -14.40
N THR A 187 32.32 28.37 -13.17
CA THR A 187 32.06 27.43 -12.06
C THR A 187 30.59 27.44 -11.64
N ASP A 188 29.98 28.62 -11.52
CA ASP A 188 28.59 28.78 -11.13
C ASP A 188 27.64 28.26 -12.21
N LEU A 189 27.93 28.52 -13.49
CA LEU A 189 27.19 27.96 -14.63
C LEU A 189 27.23 26.43 -14.62
N SER A 190 28.41 25.83 -14.42
CA SER A 190 28.56 24.38 -14.31
C SER A 190 27.77 23.81 -13.13
N SER A 191 27.79 24.51 -11.99
CA SER A 191 27.07 24.11 -10.78
C SER A 191 25.55 24.23 -10.97
N SER A 192 25.07 25.26 -11.67
CA SER A 192 23.67 25.48 -11.99
C SER A 192 23.12 24.36 -12.88
N GLU A 193 23.88 23.95 -13.89
CA GLU A 193 23.49 22.85 -14.77
C GLU A 193 23.40 21.52 -14.01
N LYS A 194 24.37 21.23 -13.14
CA LYS A 194 24.31 20.04 -12.26
C LYS A 194 23.09 20.08 -11.34
N ALA A 195 22.76 21.24 -10.76
CA ALA A 195 21.59 21.39 -9.91
C ALA A 195 20.27 21.17 -10.69
N LYS A 196 20.17 21.68 -11.93
CA LYS A 196 19.01 21.45 -12.81
C LYS A 196 18.83 19.96 -13.18
N GLN A 197 19.93 19.26 -13.46
CA GLN A 197 19.91 17.82 -13.71
C GLN A 197 19.46 17.04 -12.47
N GLN A 198 19.98 17.40 -11.28
CA GLN A 198 19.53 16.81 -10.01
C GLN A 198 18.04 17.05 -9.76
N TYR A 199 17.55 18.26 -10.02
CA TYR A 199 16.13 18.60 -9.90
C TYR A 199 15.26 17.71 -10.80
N THR A 200 15.66 17.53 -12.06
CA THR A 200 14.95 16.68 -13.02
C THR A 200 14.91 15.22 -12.56
N ASN A 201 16.03 14.70 -12.07
CA ASN A 201 16.11 13.33 -11.54
C ASN A 201 15.24 13.13 -10.30
N LEU A 202 15.26 14.09 -9.36
CA LEU A 202 14.39 14.06 -8.18
C LEU A 202 12.92 14.13 -8.57
N ARG A 203 12.57 14.90 -9.60
CA ARG A 203 11.20 15.00 -10.11
C ARG A 203 10.73 13.67 -10.70
N GLY A 204 11.56 13.02 -11.52
CA GLY A 204 11.27 11.68 -12.02
C GLY A 204 11.08 10.65 -10.90
N SER A 205 11.95 10.67 -9.89
CA SER A 205 11.81 9.79 -8.71
C SER A 205 10.52 10.05 -7.93
N LEU A 206 10.13 11.31 -7.77
CA LEU A 206 8.88 11.69 -7.10
C LEU A 206 7.66 11.11 -7.83
N ASP A 207 7.63 11.17 -9.16
CA ASP A 207 6.49 10.68 -9.93
C ASP A 207 6.40 9.15 -9.91
N VAL A 208 7.54 8.44 -9.93
CA VAL A 208 7.59 6.98 -9.68
C VAL A 208 7.07 6.64 -8.28
N GLN A 209 7.51 7.36 -7.24
CA GLN A 209 7.06 7.11 -5.86
C GLN A 209 5.55 7.33 -5.70
N LYS A 210 4.96 8.32 -6.38
CA LYS A 210 3.51 8.53 -6.39
C LYS A 210 2.77 7.36 -7.05
N GLY A 211 3.27 6.86 -8.18
CA GLY A 211 2.70 5.68 -8.83
C GLY A 211 2.68 4.48 -7.90
N ILE A 212 3.81 4.20 -7.23
CA ILE A 212 3.90 3.12 -6.23
C ILE A 212 2.88 3.32 -5.09
N ALA A 213 2.69 4.55 -4.62
CA ALA A 213 1.73 4.83 -3.55
C ALA A 213 0.28 4.60 -3.99
N GLU A 214 -0.05 4.92 -5.24
CA GLU A 214 -1.35 4.67 -5.85
C GLU A 214 -1.60 3.17 -6.05
N ASP A 215 -0.65 2.45 -6.63
CA ASP A 215 -0.71 0.98 -6.79
C ASP A 215 -0.95 0.28 -5.45
N LYS A 216 -0.24 0.71 -4.39
CA LYS A 216 -0.40 0.15 -3.04
C LYS A 216 -1.76 0.48 -2.41
N LYS A 217 -2.32 1.65 -2.71
CA LYS A 217 -3.65 2.03 -2.27
C LYS A 217 -4.73 1.21 -2.97
N ASP A 218 -4.54 0.93 -4.26
CA ASP A 218 -5.44 0.11 -5.06
C ASP A 218 -5.37 -1.37 -4.64
N GLU A 219 -4.17 -1.90 -4.40
CA GLU A 219 -3.94 -3.22 -3.80
C GLU A 219 -4.72 -3.36 -2.49
N LYS A 220 -4.60 -2.37 -1.59
CA LYS A 220 -5.35 -2.32 -0.33
C LYS A 220 -6.87 -2.33 -0.57
N GLN A 221 -7.37 -1.52 -1.51
CA GLN A 221 -8.79 -1.40 -1.79
C GLN A 221 -9.38 -2.70 -2.38
N ASN A 222 -8.61 -3.39 -3.23
CA ASN A 222 -9.00 -4.66 -3.80
C ASN A 222 -9.14 -5.75 -2.73
N ILE A 223 -8.16 -5.86 -1.82
CA ILE A 223 -8.22 -6.81 -0.69
C ILE A 223 -9.44 -6.52 0.20
N LEU A 224 -9.68 -5.26 0.55
CA LEU A 224 -10.84 -4.88 1.38
C LEU A 224 -12.18 -5.19 0.72
N SER A 225 -12.29 -4.98 -0.59
CA SER A 225 -13.53 -5.24 -1.34
C SER A 225 -13.80 -6.73 -1.50
N ALA A 226 -12.77 -7.53 -1.82
CA ALA A 226 -12.87 -8.98 -1.90
C ALA A 226 -13.32 -9.60 -0.56
N THR A 227 -12.71 -9.16 0.54
CA THR A 227 -13.00 -9.68 1.90
C THR A 227 -14.45 -9.38 2.31
N LYS A 228 -14.92 -8.14 2.11
CA LYS A 228 -16.30 -7.74 2.47
C LYS A 228 -17.36 -8.52 1.69
N ASN A 229 -17.12 -8.75 0.40
CA ASN A 229 -18.06 -9.49 -0.44
C ASN A 229 -18.17 -10.95 -0.03
N GLN A 230 -17.06 -11.60 0.32
CA GLN A 230 -17.06 -12.99 0.78
C GLN A 230 -17.76 -13.13 2.14
N GLU A 231 -17.44 -12.27 3.11
CA GLU A 231 -18.07 -12.31 4.44
C GLU A 231 -19.59 -12.12 4.37
N ALA A 232 -20.08 -11.18 3.55
CA ALA A 232 -21.51 -10.92 3.39
C ALA A 232 -22.27 -12.12 2.76
N LEU A 233 -21.65 -12.81 1.80
CA LEU A 233 -22.26 -13.99 1.16
C LEU A 233 -22.37 -15.17 2.14
N TYR A 234 -21.32 -15.43 2.93
CA TYR A 234 -21.32 -16.53 3.90
C TYR A 234 -22.29 -16.28 5.07
N GLN A 235 -22.35 -15.05 5.60
CA GLN A 235 -23.32 -14.72 6.66
C GLN A 235 -24.77 -14.89 6.20
N LYS A 236 -25.06 -14.57 4.93
CA LYS A 236 -26.39 -14.78 4.35
C LYS A 236 -26.75 -16.27 4.26
N LEU A 237 -25.85 -17.09 3.72
CA LEU A 237 -26.04 -18.54 3.59
C LEU A 237 -26.22 -19.23 4.95
N LEU A 238 -25.44 -18.84 5.96
CA LEU A 238 -25.58 -19.38 7.31
C LEU A 238 -26.93 -19.01 7.95
N ASN A 239 -27.35 -17.76 7.82
CA ASN A 239 -28.64 -17.33 8.37
C ASN A 239 -29.82 -18.01 7.68
N ASP A 240 -29.75 -18.19 6.35
CA ASP A 240 -30.78 -18.88 5.58
C ASP A 240 -30.88 -20.36 5.99
N THR A 241 -29.74 -21.06 6.14
CA THR A 241 -29.71 -22.48 6.54
C THR A 241 -30.15 -22.71 7.99
N VAL A 242 -29.72 -21.85 8.93
CA VAL A 242 -30.16 -21.92 10.34
C VAL A 242 -31.65 -21.59 10.47
N ALA A 243 -32.16 -20.61 9.72
CA ALA A 243 -33.59 -20.29 9.71
C ALA A 243 -34.42 -21.46 9.18
N ILE A 244 -34.00 -22.11 8.08
CA ILE A 244 -34.67 -23.27 7.50
C ILE A 244 -34.67 -24.45 8.48
N SER A 245 -33.53 -24.78 9.10
CA SER A 245 -33.43 -25.84 10.11
C SER A 245 -34.35 -25.59 11.32
N THR A 246 -34.38 -24.36 11.82
CA THR A 246 -35.23 -23.95 12.94
C THR A 246 -36.72 -24.07 12.59
N LEU A 247 -37.12 -23.63 11.38
CA LEU A 247 -38.51 -23.75 10.91
C LEU A 247 -38.95 -25.21 10.76
N ILE A 248 -38.08 -26.11 10.29
CA ILE A 248 -38.36 -27.54 10.17
C ILE A 248 -38.54 -28.17 11.56
N SER A 249 -37.67 -27.84 12.52
CA SER A 249 -37.76 -28.33 13.90
C SER A 249 -39.03 -27.86 14.62
N VAL A 250 -39.41 -26.58 14.47
CA VAL A 250 -40.65 -26.03 15.05
C VAL A 250 -41.89 -26.67 14.42
N ARG A 251 -41.90 -26.87 13.09
CA ARG A 251 -43.01 -27.52 12.38
C ARG A 251 -43.17 -28.99 12.78
N PHE A 252 -42.06 -29.68 13.05
CA PHE A 252 -42.06 -31.06 13.56
C PHE A 252 -42.66 -31.14 14.96
N HIS A 253 -42.30 -30.23 15.87
CA HIS A 253 -42.84 -30.16 17.23
C HIS A 253 -44.33 -29.74 17.26
N ALA A 254 -44.75 -28.84 16.37
CA ALA A 254 -46.15 -28.46 16.22
C ALA A 254 -47.02 -29.63 15.71
N ASN A 255 -46.50 -30.47 14.80
CA ASN A 255 -47.24 -31.63 14.30
C ASN A 255 -47.34 -32.75 15.36
N LYS A 256 -46.29 -32.92 16.19
CA LYS A 256 -46.26 -33.89 17.29
C LYS A 256 -47.25 -33.56 18.42
N SER A 257 -47.51 -32.26 18.65
CA SER A 257 -48.48 -31.79 19.66
C SER A 257 -49.95 -31.85 19.19
N VAL A 258 -50.20 -31.93 17.88
CA VAL A 258 -51.55 -32.17 17.32
C VAL A 258 -51.98 -33.65 17.45
N CYS A 259 -51.05 -34.58 17.60
CA CYS A 259 -51.32 -36.03 17.69
C CYS A 259 -51.45 -36.58 19.13
N LEU A 260 -51.41 -35.75 20.17
CA LEU A 260 -51.69 -36.22 21.54
C LEU A 260 -53.21 -36.32 21.75
N PRO A 261 -53.76 -37.48 22.17
CA PRO A 261 -55.20 -37.61 22.38
C PRO A 261 -55.64 -36.62 23.46
N ARG A 262 -56.63 -35.77 23.15
CA ARG A 262 -57.28 -34.91 24.14
C ARG A 262 -57.84 -35.83 25.24
N ARG A 263 -57.26 -35.77 26.44
CA ARG A 263 -57.79 -36.43 27.62
C ARG A 263 -59.16 -35.82 27.91
N PHE A 264 -60.23 -36.52 27.56
CA PHE A 264 -61.59 -36.14 27.93
C PHE A 264 -61.69 -36.15 29.47
N PRO A 265 -62.28 -35.12 30.10
CA PRO A 265 -62.54 -35.15 31.52
C PRO A 265 -63.60 -36.21 31.83
N GLU A 266 -63.30 -37.13 32.75
CA GLU A 266 -64.27 -38.07 33.31
C GLU A 266 -65.39 -37.28 33.99
N ALA A 267 -66.62 -37.45 33.50
CA ALA A 267 -67.82 -37.00 34.17
C ALA A 267 -68.27 -38.11 35.15
N THR A 268 -68.51 -37.67 36.39
CA THR A 268 -69.14 -38.34 37.56
C THR A 268 -69.85 -39.67 37.33
#